data_AF-A0A7W0JA27-F1
#
_entry.id   AF-A0A7W0JA27-F1
#
_cell.length_a   1.000
_cell.length_b   1.000
_cell.length_c   1.000
_cell.angle_alpha   90.00
_cell.angle_beta   90.00
_cell.angle_gamma   90.00
#
_symmetry.space_group_name_H-M   'P 1'
#
loop_
_entity.id
_entity.type
_entity.pdbx_description
1 polymer ?
#
loop_
_entity_poly.entity_id
_entity_poly.type
_entity_poly.pdbx_seq_one_letter_code
_entity_poly.pdbx_strand_id
1 'polypeptide(L)'
;QADIPCLQLSLIAGLNPSIHLALGKALRELNNENILVIGSGFSFHNMRAFSMESKSAPDAGNDAFQNWLIETCTADLPQAEREQRLVEWAKAPAARYCHPREEHLLPLHVCQGMSDQPAKLIFDDLIMGKRGVAFKW
;
A
#
# COMPACT_ATOMS: atom_id res chain seq x y z
N GLN A 1 21.20 -2.27 19.42
CA GLN A 1 20.22 -1.89 20.44
C GLN A 1 18.99 -1.36 19.71
N ALA A 2 17.78 -1.54 20.25
CA ALA A 2 16.53 -1.08 19.66
C ALA A 2 15.87 -0.09 20.63
N ASP A 3 16.18 1.19 20.46
CA ASP A 3 15.91 2.26 21.45
C ASP A 3 14.58 2.99 21.24
N ILE A 4 13.87 2.65 20.17
CA ILE A 4 12.56 3.23 19.85
C ILE A 4 11.49 2.27 20.38
N PRO A 5 10.61 2.71 21.31
CA PRO A 5 9.47 1.90 21.74
C PRO A 5 8.54 1.58 20.56
N CYS A 6 8.14 0.32 20.43
CA CYS A 6 7.26 -0.13 19.36
C CYS A 6 6.03 -0.84 19.92
N LEU A 7 4.87 -0.55 19.32
CA LEU A 7 3.62 -1.30 19.50
C LEU A 7 3.27 -1.97 18.17
N GLN A 8 2.81 -3.22 18.23
CA GLN A 8 2.27 -3.92 17.07
C GLN A 8 0.75 -3.80 17.06
N LEU A 9 0.21 -3.38 15.92
CA LEU A 9 -1.23 -3.35 15.67
C LEU A 9 -1.56 -4.33 14.55
N SER A 10 -2.45 -5.27 14.84
CA SER A 10 -2.96 -6.21 13.83
C SER A 10 -4.00 -5.53 12.94
N LEU A 11 -4.10 -5.97 11.69
CA LEU A 11 -5.21 -5.63 10.80
C LEU A 11 -6.53 -6.20 11.34
N ILE A 12 -7.64 -5.56 10.97
CA ILE A 12 -8.98 -6.04 11.33
C ILE A 12 -9.21 -7.37 10.60
N ALA A 13 -9.82 -8.34 11.30
CA ALA A 13 -10.14 -9.63 10.71
C ALA A 13 -10.99 -9.46 9.43
N GLY A 14 -10.54 -10.08 8.34
CA GLY A 14 -11.14 -9.94 7.01
C GLY A 14 -10.30 -9.07 6.09
N LEU A 15 -10.73 -8.98 4.82
CA LEU A 15 -9.95 -8.33 3.75
C LEU A 15 -10.71 -7.16 3.10
N ASN A 16 -11.64 -6.54 3.84
CA ASN A 16 -12.44 -5.44 3.33
C ASN A 16 -11.61 -4.13 3.34
N PRO A 17 -11.30 -3.52 2.18
CA PRO A 17 -10.48 -2.31 2.10
C PRO A 17 -11.14 -1.10 2.78
N SER A 18 -12.47 -0.98 2.74
CA SER A 18 -13.20 0.13 3.38
C SER A 18 -13.05 0.11 4.90
N ILE A 19 -13.00 -1.08 5.51
CA ILE A 19 -12.80 -1.24 6.95
C ILE A 19 -11.40 -0.77 7.35
N HIS A 20 -10.39 -1.06 6.53
CA HIS A 20 -9.01 -0.66 6.80
C HIS A 20 -8.77 0.84 6.60
N LEU A 21 -9.42 1.46 5.61
CA LEU A 21 -9.47 2.93 5.51
C LEU A 21 -10.14 3.56 6.74
N ALA A 22 -11.26 2.99 7.22
CA ALA A 22 -11.94 3.47 8.41
C ALA A 22 -11.09 3.34 9.68
N LEU A 23 -10.31 2.26 9.82
CA LEU A 23 -9.32 2.11 10.89
C LEU A 23 -8.30 3.24 10.85
N GLY A 24 -7.73 3.53 9.68
CA GLY A 24 -6.81 4.66 9.51
C GLY A 24 -7.43 5.99 9.92
N LYS A 25 -8.67 6.25 9.51
CA LYS A 25 -9.40 7.46 9.90
C LYS A 25 -9.58 7.57 11.42
N ALA A 26 -9.90 6.46 12.09
CA ALA A 26 -10.04 6.44 13.55
C ALA A 26 -8.71 6.67 14.28
N LEU A 27 -7.58 6.36 13.66
CA LEU A 27 -6.24 6.57 14.21
C LEU A 27 -5.62 7.93 13.84
N ARG A 28 -6.28 8.73 13.00
CA ARG A 28 -5.74 9.98 12.42
C ARG A 28 -5.23 10.97 13.47
N GLU A 29 -5.87 11.05 14.63
CA GLU A 29 -5.47 11.98 15.69
C GLU A 29 -4.07 11.71 16.23
N LEU A 30 -3.55 10.47 16.07
CA LEU A 30 -2.18 10.12 16.43
C LEU A 30 -1.12 10.85 15.60
N ASN A 31 -1.48 11.41 14.44
CA ASN A 31 -0.55 12.22 13.64
C ASN A 31 -0.15 13.54 14.33
N ASN A 32 -0.91 13.97 15.35
CA ASN A 32 -0.57 15.15 16.14
C ASN A 32 0.42 14.84 17.27
N GLU A 33 0.72 13.56 17.49
CA GLU A 33 1.63 13.08 18.52
C GLU A 33 3.02 12.79 17.92
N ASN A 34 4.04 12.63 18.77
CA ASN A 34 5.38 12.22 18.34
C ASN A 34 5.45 10.71 18.08
N ILE A 35 4.62 10.22 17.15
CA ILE A 35 4.46 8.80 16.81
C ILE A 35 4.74 8.62 15.32
N LEU A 36 5.55 7.60 15.00
CA LEU A 36 5.71 7.11 13.63
C LEU A 36 4.83 5.88 13.41
N VAL A 37 3.95 5.95 12.43
CA VAL A 37 3.14 4.80 11.99
C VAL A 37 3.78 4.18 10.75
N ILE A 38 3.99 2.86 10.80
CA ILE A 38 4.58 2.09 9.69
C ILE A 38 3.58 1.04 9.23
N GLY A 39 3.00 1.26 8.04
CA GLY A 39 2.23 0.25 7.34
C GLY A 39 3.16 -0.72 6.62
N SER A 40 3.55 -1.81 7.28
CA SER A 40 4.43 -2.82 6.69
C SER A 40 3.62 -3.79 5.81
N GLY A 41 3.93 -3.79 4.52
CA GLY A 41 3.31 -4.65 3.51
C GLY A 41 4.21 -4.75 2.29
N PHE A 42 3.64 -5.11 1.14
CA PHE A 42 4.36 -5.08 -0.12
C PHE A 42 3.37 -4.78 -1.24
N SER A 43 3.68 -3.84 -2.14
CA SER A 43 2.80 -3.47 -3.25
C SER A 43 2.71 -4.52 -4.36
N PHE A 44 3.40 -5.65 -4.22
CA PHE A 44 3.25 -6.86 -5.03
C PHE A 44 3.32 -8.10 -4.12
N HIS A 45 2.36 -9.01 -4.20
CA HIS A 45 2.33 -10.21 -3.37
C HIS A 45 1.81 -11.46 -4.11
N ASN A 46 2.30 -11.69 -5.32
CA ASN A 46 2.04 -12.92 -6.05
C ASN A 46 3.23 -13.88 -5.96
N MET A 47 3.18 -14.78 -4.98
CA MET A 47 4.23 -15.78 -4.74
C MET A 47 4.50 -16.69 -5.95
N ARG A 48 3.50 -16.94 -6.80
CA ARG A 48 3.66 -17.78 -8.01
C ARG A 48 4.42 -17.07 -9.12
N ALA A 49 4.49 -15.75 -9.08
CA ALA A 49 5.13 -14.92 -10.11
C ALA A 49 6.58 -14.55 -9.75
N PHE A 50 7.04 -14.84 -8.53
CA PHE A 50 8.47 -14.82 -8.23
C PHE A 50 9.13 -16.02 -8.90
N SER A 51 10.22 -15.77 -9.62
CA SER A 51 11.05 -16.80 -10.21
C SER A 51 12.47 -16.64 -9.68
N MET A 52 13.07 -17.74 -9.19
CA MET A 52 14.46 -17.75 -8.73
C MET A 52 15.47 -17.63 -9.89
N GLU A 53 15.02 -17.84 -11.12
CA GLU A 53 15.88 -17.87 -12.32
C GLU A 53 15.79 -16.57 -13.15
N SER A 54 14.75 -15.76 -12.91
CA SER A 54 14.50 -14.52 -13.63
C SER A 54 15.34 -13.37 -13.08
N LYS A 55 16.47 -13.09 -13.74
CA LYS A 55 17.03 -11.73 -13.73
C LYS A 55 15.98 -10.78 -14.31
N SER A 56 15.41 -9.91 -13.45
CA SER A 56 14.68 -8.67 -13.82
C SER A 56 13.96 -8.70 -15.17
N ALA A 57 13.10 -9.71 -15.39
CA ALA A 57 12.32 -9.77 -16.62
C ALA A 57 11.26 -8.65 -16.60
N PRO A 58 10.98 -7.98 -17.74
CA PRO A 58 9.92 -7.00 -17.81
C PRO A 58 8.59 -7.60 -17.33
N ASP A 59 7.90 -6.88 -16.44
CA ASP A 59 6.61 -7.31 -15.88
C ASP A 59 5.60 -6.17 -16.03
N ALA A 60 5.05 -6.06 -17.25
CA ALA A 60 4.11 -4.99 -17.59
C ALA A 60 2.86 -4.99 -16.69
N GLY A 61 2.46 -6.16 -16.16
CA GLY A 61 1.34 -6.26 -15.21
C GLY A 61 1.69 -5.61 -13.87
N ASN A 62 2.87 -5.92 -13.34
CA ASN A 62 3.37 -5.26 -12.14
C ASN A 62 3.53 -3.74 -12.36
N ASP A 63 4.17 -3.32 -13.45
CA ASP A 63 4.38 -1.90 -13.74
C ASP A 63 3.07 -1.13 -13.85
N ALA A 64 2.04 -1.69 -14.50
CA ALA A 64 0.73 -1.07 -14.62
C ALA A 64 0.05 -0.89 -13.26
N PHE A 65 0.13 -1.89 -12.38
CA PHE A 65 -0.42 -1.79 -11.03
C PHE A 65 0.34 -0.77 -10.17
N GLN A 66 1.68 -0.78 -10.19
CA GLN A 66 2.50 0.18 -9.45
C GLN A 66 2.22 1.61 -9.92
N ASN A 67 2.13 1.85 -11.23
CA ASN A 67 1.81 3.17 -11.79
C ASN A 67 0.42 3.65 -11.32
N TRP A 68 -0.58 2.77 -11.35
CA TRP A 68 -1.92 3.08 -10.84
C TRP A 68 -1.90 3.41 -9.33
N LEU A 69 -1.11 2.69 -8.55
CA LEU A 69 -1.00 2.90 -7.10
C LEU A 69 -0.28 4.24 -6.80
N ILE A 70 0.78 4.55 -7.53
CA ILE A 70 1.47 5.84 -7.46
C ILE A 70 0.49 6.97 -7.79
N GLU A 71 -0.21 6.91 -8.92
CA GLU A 71 -1.19 7.92 -9.31
C GLU A 71 -2.26 8.10 -8.23
N THR A 72 -2.84 6.99 -7.75
CA THR A 72 -3.88 7.02 -6.71
C THR A 72 -3.39 7.69 -5.43
N CYS A 73 -2.18 7.36 -4.97
CA CYS A 73 -1.65 7.87 -3.70
C CYS A 73 -1.07 9.28 -3.79
N THR A 74 -0.45 9.68 -4.91
CA THR A 74 0.36 10.91 -4.99
C THR A 74 -0.26 12.01 -5.83
N ALA A 75 -1.24 11.72 -6.68
CA ALA A 75 -1.88 12.75 -7.48
C ALA A 75 -2.77 13.66 -6.63
N ASP A 76 -2.96 14.89 -7.11
CA ASP A 76 -3.90 15.86 -6.56
C ASP A 76 -5.33 15.47 -6.94
N LEU A 77 -5.85 14.47 -6.23
CA LEU A 77 -7.22 13.96 -6.35
C LEU A 77 -8.03 14.38 -5.12
N PRO A 78 -9.35 14.62 -5.27
CA PRO A 78 -10.24 14.71 -4.13
C PRO A 78 -10.08 13.48 -3.23
N GLN A 79 -10.01 13.68 -1.92
CA GLN A 79 -9.82 12.57 -0.96
C GLN A 79 -10.86 11.45 -1.15
N ALA A 80 -12.12 11.80 -1.41
CA ALA A 80 -13.18 10.82 -1.67
C ALA A 80 -12.90 9.96 -2.91
N GLU A 81 -12.34 10.54 -3.98
CA GLU A 81 -11.97 9.79 -5.18
C GLU A 81 -10.79 8.85 -4.91
N ARG A 82 -9.76 9.34 -4.20
CA ARG A 82 -8.61 8.53 -3.80
C ARG A 82 -9.04 7.32 -2.96
N GLU A 83 -9.90 7.55 -1.97
CA GLU A 83 -10.45 6.49 -1.13
C GLU A 83 -11.30 5.51 -1.94
N GLN A 84 -12.13 5.99 -2.85
CA GLN A 84 -12.93 5.12 -3.72
C GLN A 84 -12.05 4.24 -4.60
N ARG A 85 -10.99 4.80 -5.21
CA ARG A 85 -10.01 4.03 -6.00
C ARG A 85 -9.37 2.92 -5.15
N LEU A 86 -9.03 3.20 -3.89
CA LEU A 86 -8.47 2.20 -2.97
C LEU A 86 -9.49 1.16 -2.50
N VAL A 87 -10.75 1.55 -2.28
CA VAL A 87 -11.84 0.59 -2.00
C VAL A 87 -12.03 -0.35 -3.18
N GLU A 88 -11.94 0.18 -4.40
CA GLU A 88 -12.12 -0.55 -5.64
C GLU A 88 -10.81 -1.05 -6.26
N TRP A 89 -9.73 -1.15 -5.47
CA TRP A 89 -8.37 -1.46 -5.96
C TRP A 89 -8.31 -2.72 -6.84
N ALA A 90 -9.20 -3.69 -6.62
CA ALA A 90 -9.29 -4.91 -7.42
C ALA A 90 -9.67 -4.68 -8.89
N LYS A 91 -10.21 -3.49 -9.23
CA LYS A 91 -10.49 -3.04 -10.61
C LYS A 91 -9.27 -2.43 -11.29
N ALA A 92 -8.19 -2.16 -10.55
CA ALA A 92 -6.98 -1.59 -11.12
C ALA A 92 -6.33 -2.53 -12.15
N PRO A 93 -5.54 -2.00 -13.10
CA PRO A 93 -4.79 -2.82 -14.04
C PRO A 93 -3.96 -3.88 -13.33
N ALA A 94 -4.14 -5.15 -13.72
CA ALA A 94 -3.40 -6.29 -13.17
C ALA A 94 -3.47 -6.44 -11.63
N ALA A 95 -4.49 -5.87 -10.96
CA ALA A 95 -4.63 -5.91 -9.51
C ALA A 95 -4.55 -7.32 -8.94
N ARG A 96 -5.35 -8.25 -9.47
CA ARG A 96 -5.37 -9.66 -9.02
C ARG A 96 -4.16 -10.48 -9.45
N TYR A 97 -3.42 -9.99 -10.43
CA TYR A 97 -2.11 -10.55 -10.76
C TYR A 97 -1.07 -10.13 -9.70
N CYS A 98 -1.05 -8.87 -9.27
CA CYS A 98 -0.12 -8.40 -8.24
C CYS A 98 -0.52 -8.89 -6.84
N HIS A 99 -1.82 -8.97 -6.57
CA HIS A 99 -2.41 -9.35 -5.30
C HIS A 99 -3.51 -10.40 -5.52
N PRO A 100 -3.15 -11.70 -5.59
CA PRO A 100 -4.14 -12.77 -5.59
C PRO A 100 -5.05 -12.68 -4.36
N ARG A 101 -4.51 -12.17 -3.24
CA ARG A 101 -5.22 -11.79 -2.02
C ARG A 101 -4.68 -10.46 -1.49
N GLU A 102 -5.50 -9.78 -0.69
CA GLU A 102 -5.35 -8.37 -0.31
C GLU A 102 -4.34 -8.10 0.82
N GLU A 103 -3.94 -9.12 1.58
CA GLU A 103 -3.36 -8.92 2.92
C GLU A 103 -2.12 -8.03 2.96
N HIS A 104 -1.27 -8.06 1.93
CA HIS A 104 -0.04 -7.27 1.88
C HIS A 104 -0.25 -5.84 1.33
N LEU A 105 -1.43 -5.54 0.78
CA LEU A 105 -1.81 -4.20 0.33
C LEU A 105 -2.54 -3.41 1.43
N LEU A 106 -3.37 -4.07 2.25
CA LEU A 106 -4.23 -3.41 3.25
C LEU A 106 -3.52 -2.52 4.28
N PRO A 107 -2.25 -2.72 4.66
CA PRO A 107 -1.52 -1.75 5.47
C PRO A 107 -1.47 -0.35 4.84
N LEU A 108 -1.40 -0.26 3.50
CA LEU A 108 -1.46 1.01 2.77
C LEU A 108 -2.80 1.72 2.95
N HIS A 109 -3.91 0.97 2.97
CA HIS A 109 -5.25 1.54 3.23
C HIS A 109 -5.33 2.16 4.61
N VAL A 110 -4.71 1.55 5.63
CA VAL A 110 -4.65 2.13 6.98
C VAL A 110 -3.87 3.44 6.94
N CYS A 111 -2.66 3.44 6.37
CA CYS A 111 -1.84 4.66 6.26
C CYS A 111 -2.55 5.78 5.47
N GLN A 112 -3.21 5.45 4.36
CA GLN A 112 -3.98 6.44 3.61
C GLN A 112 -5.15 7.00 4.42
N GLY A 113 -5.85 6.17 5.20
CA GLY A 113 -6.95 6.63 6.06
C GLY A 113 -6.50 7.61 7.15
N MET A 114 -5.25 7.48 7.60
CA MET A 114 -4.66 8.39 8.57
C MET A 114 -4.34 9.77 8.00
N SER A 115 -4.28 9.95 6.68
CA SER A 115 -3.99 11.25 6.06
C SER A 115 -5.12 11.74 5.15
N ASP A 116 -5.25 13.06 5.01
CA ASP A 116 -6.11 13.71 4.02
C ASP A 116 -5.31 14.38 2.88
N GLN A 117 -3.98 14.20 2.88
CA GLN A 117 -3.08 14.74 1.88
C GLN A 117 -2.62 13.66 0.88
N PRO A 118 -2.22 14.06 -0.35
CA PRO A 118 -1.47 13.18 -1.23
C PRO A 118 -0.18 12.71 -0.56
N ALA A 119 0.19 11.45 -0.79
CA ALA A 119 1.45 10.91 -0.34
C ALA A 119 2.61 11.39 -1.21
N LYS A 120 3.84 11.27 -0.68
CA LYS A 120 5.09 11.32 -1.45
C LYS A 120 5.55 9.91 -1.75
N LEU A 121 5.93 9.65 -3.00
CA LEU A 121 6.65 8.44 -3.38
C LEU A 121 8.07 8.50 -2.81
N ILE A 122 8.44 7.53 -1.97
CA ILE A 122 9.76 7.48 -1.32
C ILE A 122 10.60 6.26 -1.72
N PHE A 123 10.00 5.29 -2.39
CA PHE A 123 10.68 4.12 -2.94
C PHE A 123 9.93 3.68 -4.20
N ASP A 124 10.68 3.36 -5.25
CA ASP A 124 10.19 2.79 -6.49
C ASP A 124 11.35 2.04 -7.16
N ASP A 125 11.50 0.76 -6.82
CA ASP A 125 12.61 -0.07 -7.30
C ASP A 125 12.23 -1.56 -7.23
N LEU A 126 13.14 -2.42 -7.71
CA LEU A 126 12.98 -3.87 -7.73
C LEU A 126 13.29 -4.50 -6.36
N ILE A 127 12.35 -5.29 -5.86
CA ILE A 127 12.54 -6.21 -4.74
C ILE A 127 12.35 -7.62 -5.29
N MET A 128 13.42 -8.43 -5.25
CA MET A 128 13.42 -9.81 -5.76
C MET A 128 12.92 -9.90 -7.22
N GLY A 129 13.28 -8.93 -8.05
CA GLY A 129 12.90 -8.88 -9.47
C GLY A 129 11.48 -8.37 -9.75
N LYS A 130 10.75 -7.91 -8.72
CA LYS A 130 9.44 -7.25 -8.87
C LYS A 130 9.53 -5.80 -8.42
N ARG A 131 9.10 -4.87 -9.27
CA ARG A 131 8.92 -3.46 -8.90
C ARG A 131 7.99 -3.35 -7.69
N GLY A 132 8.41 -2.57 -6.71
CA GLY A 132 7.67 -2.26 -5.49
C GLY A 132 7.76 -0.78 -5.19
N VAL A 133 6.75 -0.25 -4.51
CA VAL A 133 6.68 1.17 -4.16
C VAL A 133 6.43 1.36 -2.67
N ALA A 134 6.89 2.49 -2.12
CA ALA A 134 6.56 2.92 -0.77
C ALA A 134 6.22 4.41 -0.74
N PHE A 135 5.33 4.77 0.19
CA PHE A 135 4.76 6.09 0.31
C PHE A 135 4.98 6.68 1.70
N LYS A 136 5.07 8.01 1.77
CA LYS A 136 5.08 8.79 3.00
C LYS A 136 3.99 9.84 2.94
N TRP A 137 3.11 9.85 3.93
CA TRP A 137 2.17 10.93 4.19
C TRP A 137 2.79 11.95 5.16
#